data_AF-A0A6B3G4Y5-F1
#
_entry.id   AF-A0A6B3G4Y5-F1
#
_cell.length_a   1.000
_cell.length_b   1.000
_cell.length_c   1.000
_cell.angle_alpha   90.00
_cell.angle_beta   90.00
_cell.angle_gamma   90.00
#
_symmetry.space_group_name_H-M   'P 1'
#
loop_
_entity.id
_entity.type
_entity.pdbx_description
1 polymer ?
#
loop_
_entity_poly.entity_id
_entity_poly.type
_entity_poly.pdbx_seq_one_letter_code
_entity_poly.pdbx_strand_id
1 'polypeptide(L)'
;MAGRGRDARGGGPRGRRRAAGLLLAALLTASACTASGQPDTFLTTGALDATLERRAAAVLAHDPAGYLDGLAPDAAKLRAAQRTELDRLADVPLKSWTYDVKDITEQDGQWATAEVELRYRIDGYDTAPVATRRVLELMRDGDRWYITEDRPAKGASGQLWQQGDVEVVQGAHSIVLGVGRGEEELRQIADTVDLAVPAVSDAWPRSWNQRVVVLVPDSVESMAGLLGSPSTSYRGIAAVTTGEVGGTGESPAIADRVIVNPQAYATLGSFGQRIVLTHE
;
A
#
# COMPACT_ATOMS: atom_id res chain seq x y z
N MET A 1 14.26 62.19 -61.51
CA MET A 1 14.19 63.31 -62.48
C MET A 1 12.73 63.69 -62.62
N ALA A 2 12.37 64.94 -62.30
CA ALA A 2 11.13 65.69 -62.58
C ALA A 2 9.77 64.99 -62.31
N GLY A 3 8.80 65.52 -61.54
CA GLY A 3 8.55 66.90 -61.13
C GLY A 3 7.30 67.45 -61.83
N ARG A 4 6.30 67.86 -61.02
CA ARG A 4 5.14 68.74 -61.32
C ARG A 4 4.12 68.22 -62.34
N GLY A 5 2.81 68.40 -62.19
CA GLY A 5 2.02 69.25 -61.31
C GLY A 5 0.75 69.68 -62.07
N ARG A 6 -0.38 69.86 -61.36
CA ARG A 6 -1.63 70.59 -61.70
C ARG A 6 -2.79 69.91 -60.97
N ASP A 7 -3.85 70.57 -60.53
CA ASP A 7 -4.13 71.92 -60.08
C ASP A 7 -5.50 71.80 -59.40
N ALA A 8 -5.75 72.62 -58.38
CA ALA A 8 -6.98 72.59 -57.59
C ALA A 8 -8.09 73.47 -58.19
N ARG A 9 -9.36 73.14 -57.89
CA ARG A 9 -10.33 73.96 -57.12
C ARG A 9 -11.80 73.73 -57.51
N GLY A 10 -12.66 73.80 -56.50
CA GLY A 10 -14.12 74.02 -56.56
C GLY A 10 -14.87 72.99 -55.71
N GLY A 11 -15.68 73.28 -54.70
CA GLY A 11 -16.16 74.55 -54.15
C GLY A 11 -17.52 74.33 -53.45
N GLY A 12 -17.52 74.05 -52.14
CA GLY A 12 -18.62 74.25 -51.16
C GLY A 12 -20.00 73.59 -51.41
N PRO A 13 -20.99 73.70 -50.49
CA PRO A 13 -20.97 74.41 -49.20
C PRO A 13 -21.47 73.60 -47.98
N ARG A 14 -21.34 74.29 -46.85
CA ARG A 14 -21.72 73.97 -45.47
C ARG A 14 -23.20 73.64 -45.28
N GLY A 15 -23.48 72.61 -44.47
CA GLY A 15 -24.77 72.39 -43.80
C GLY A 15 -24.56 72.18 -42.31
N ARG A 16 -24.92 73.19 -41.51
CA ARG A 16 -25.02 73.14 -40.03
C ARG A 16 -26.35 72.49 -39.63
N ARG A 17 -26.35 71.66 -38.57
CA ARG A 17 -27.42 71.48 -37.55
C ARG A 17 -26.84 70.59 -36.43
N ARG A 18 -26.50 71.18 -35.28
CA ARG A 18 -27.27 71.17 -34.00
C ARG A 18 -27.54 69.73 -33.52
N ALA A 19 -26.74 69.23 -32.57
CA ALA A 19 -26.90 69.37 -31.12
C ALA A 19 -27.88 68.34 -30.53
N ALA A 20 -27.37 67.54 -29.58
CA ALA A 20 -28.03 66.88 -28.43
C ALA A 20 -27.58 65.41 -28.30
N GLY A 21 -27.08 65.02 -27.12
CA GLY A 21 -26.80 63.62 -26.81
C GLY A 21 -25.68 63.43 -25.78
N LEU A 22 -25.88 63.98 -24.58
CA LEU A 22 -25.17 63.57 -23.37
C LEU A 22 -25.53 62.11 -23.04
N LEU A 23 -24.58 61.39 -22.41
CA LEU A 23 -24.74 60.13 -21.65
C LEU A 23 -24.70 58.81 -22.45
N LEU A 24 -23.58 58.09 -22.36
CA LEU A 24 -23.49 56.83 -21.60
C LEU A 24 -22.05 56.28 -21.68
N ALA A 25 -21.28 56.57 -20.64
CA ALA A 25 -20.17 55.72 -20.24
C ALA A 25 -20.73 54.58 -19.37
N ALA A 26 -19.99 53.48 -19.31
CA ALA A 26 -20.18 52.27 -18.50
C ALA A 26 -21.10 51.20 -19.09
N LEU A 27 -20.50 50.07 -19.49
CA LEU A 27 -20.81 48.72 -19.02
C LEU A 27 -20.03 47.68 -19.85
N LEU A 28 -18.71 47.64 -19.62
CA LEU A 28 -17.90 46.43 -19.83
C LEU A 28 -17.89 45.71 -18.48
N THR A 29 -18.96 44.98 -18.16
CA THR A 29 -18.98 44.07 -17.01
C THR A 29 -18.84 42.66 -17.50
N ALA A 30 -17.69 42.10 -17.15
CA ALA A 30 -17.31 40.70 -17.23
C ALA A 30 -18.46 39.75 -16.85
N SER A 31 -18.89 38.91 -17.79
CA SER A 31 -19.54 37.64 -17.48
C SER A 31 -18.47 36.61 -17.14
N ALA A 32 -17.81 36.79 -15.99
CA ALA A 32 -17.15 35.69 -15.32
C ALA A 32 -18.23 34.92 -14.57
N CYS A 33 -18.81 33.91 -15.22
CA CYS A 33 -19.57 32.89 -14.53
C CYS A 33 -18.56 32.09 -13.68
N THR A 34 -18.21 32.59 -12.51
CA THR A 34 -17.64 31.76 -11.45
C THR A 34 -18.77 30.85 -10.99
N ALA A 35 -18.89 29.69 -11.65
CA ALA A 35 -19.52 28.55 -11.03
C ALA A 35 -18.68 28.23 -9.79
N SER A 36 -19.05 28.80 -8.64
CA SER A 36 -18.63 28.31 -7.35
C SER A 36 -19.28 26.94 -7.19
N GLY A 37 -18.69 25.92 -7.83
CA GLY A 37 -18.99 24.54 -7.51
C GLY A 37 -18.77 24.41 -6.02
N GLN A 38 -19.79 24.00 -5.27
CA GLN A 38 -19.60 23.63 -3.88
C GLN A 38 -18.42 22.64 -3.86
N PRO A 39 -17.43 22.84 -2.97
CA PRO A 39 -16.32 21.90 -2.88
C PRO A 39 -16.92 20.52 -2.65
N ASP A 40 -16.62 19.60 -3.58
CA ASP A 40 -17.18 18.25 -3.55
C ASP A 40 -16.83 17.63 -2.20
N THR A 41 -17.86 17.32 -1.42
CA THR A 41 -17.67 16.93 -0.03
C THR A 41 -17.38 15.45 0.15
N PHE A 42 -17.45 14.69 -0.94
CA PHE A 42 -17.28 13.26 -0.94
C PHE A 42 -15.82 12.87 -1.17
N LEU A 43 -15.39 11.78 -0.53
CA LEU A 43 -14.10 11.19 -0.80
C LEU A 43 -14.14 10.53 -2.18
N THR A 44 -13.29 10.99 -3.09
CA THR A 44 -13.13 10.37 -4.41
C THR A 44 -12.03 9.31 -4.37
N THR A 45 -12.15 8.28 -5.21
CA THR A 45 -11.13 7.25 -5.38
C THR A 45 -9.76 7.85 -5.68
N GLY A 46 -9.68 8.81 -6.61
CA GLY A 46 -8.41 9.44 -6.97
C GLY A 46 -7.75 10.24 -5.83
N ALA A 47 -8.53 10.86 -4.94
CA ALA A 47 -7.98 11.55 -3.77
C ALA A 47 -7.42 10.56 -2.74
N LEU A 48 -8.10 9.42 -2.55
CA LEU A 48 -7.64 8.34 -1.69
C LEU A 48 -6.39 7.66 -2.27
N ASP A 49 -6.40 7.33 -3.57
CA ASP A 49 -5.26 6.75 -4.28
C ASP A 49 -4.01 7.60 -4.12
N ALA A 50 -4.08 8.90 -4.38
CA ALA A 50 -2.93 9.79 -4.24
C ALA A 50 -2.37 9.82 -2.80
N THR A 51 -3.24 9.67 -1.79
CA THR A 51 -2.83 9.59 -0.39
C THR A 51 -2.13 8.28 -0.09
N LEU A 52 -2.68 7.17 -0.59
CA LEU A 52 -2.12 5.82 -0.40
C LEU A 52 -0.82 5.61 -1.20
N GLU A 53 -0.67 6.23 -2.37
CA GLU A 53 0.57 6.22 -3.15
C GLU A 53 1.71 6.92 -2.40
N ARG A 54 1.46 8.10 -1.82
CA ARG A 54 2.46 8.79 -0.98
C ARG A 54 2.83 7.96 0.25
N ARG A 55 1.83 7.36 0.89
CA ARG A 55 2.03 6.46 2.04
C ARG A 55 2.88 5.24 1.65
N ALA A 56 2.60 4.63 0.50
CA ALA A 56 3.36 3.51 -0.04
C ALA A 56 4.81 3.87 -0.36
N ALA A 57 5.04 5.02 -1.02
CA ALA A 57 6.38 5.53 -1.28
C ALA A 57 7.16 5.78 0.02
N ALA A 58 6.49 6.28 1.06
CA ALA A 58 7.10 6.51 2.37
C ALA A 58 7.50 5.20 3.08
N VAL A 59 6.74 4.11 2.92
CA VAL A 59 7.16 2.79 3.43
C VAL A 59 8.46 2.34 2.75
N LEU A 60 8.51 2.40 1.42
CA LEU A 60 9.69 1.98 0.65
C LEU A 60 10.92 2.88 0.90
N ALA A 61 10.70 4.14 1.23
CA ALA A 61 11.76 5.09 1.56
C ALA A 61 12.15 5.08 3.05
N HIS A 62 11.48 4.28 3.89
CA HIS A 62 11.57 4.33 5.35
C HIS A 62 11.44 5.77 5.89
N ASP A 63 10.41 6.50 5.42
CA ASP A 63 10.12 7.89 5.78
C ASP A 63 8.94 7.96 6.78
N PRO A 64 9.21 8.12 8.10
CA PRO A 64 8.15 8.23 9.10
C PRO A 64 7.29 9.47 8.93
N ALA A 65 7.83 10.57 8.40
CA ALA A 65 7.07 11.80 8.23
C ALA A 65 6.04 11.63 7.10
N GLY A 66 6.49 11.13 5.94
CA GLY A 66 5.61 10.82 4.81
C GLY A 66 4.58 9.74 5.14
N TYR A 67 4.96 8.70 5.90
CA TYR A 67 4.05 7.61 6.25
C TYR A 67 2.90 8.09 7.15
N LEU A 68 3.18 9.04 8.04
CA LEU A 68 2.22 9.57 9.01
C LEU A 68 1.44 10.81 8.50
N ASP A 69 1.83 11.40 7.37
CA ASP A 69 1.19 12.61 6.83
C ASP A 69 -0.29 12.37 6.45
N GLY A 70 -0.63 11.17 5.97
CA GLY A 70 -2.00 10.78 5.64
C GLY A 70 -2.91 10.50 6.85
N LEU A 71 -2.37 10.51 8.08
CA LEU A 71 -3.12 10.18 9.29
C LEU A 71 -3.63 11.44 10.00
N ALA A 72 -4.80 11.34 10.63
CA ALA A 72 -5.38 12.46 11.37
C ALA A 72 -4.40 12.94 12.46
N PRO A 73 -4.14 14.27 12.58
CA PRO A 73 -3.14 14.80 13.52
C PRO A 73 -3.40 14.43 14.98
N ASP A 74 -4.68 14.33 15.36
CA ASP A 74 -5.16 14.02 16.70
C ASP A 74 -5.33 12.51 16.98
N ALA A 75 -5.19 11.64 15.97
CA ALA A 75 -5.22 10.18 16.10
C ALA A 75 -3.92 9.62 16.71
N ALA A 76 -3.55 10.09 17.91
CA ALA A 76 -2.26 9.83 18.55
C ALA A 76 -1.96 8.32 18.68
N LYS A 77 -2.96 7.50 19.00
CA LYS A 77 -2.81 6.04 19.11
C LYS A 77 -2.48 5.40 17.76
N LEU A 78 -3.21 5.76 16.70
CA LEU A 78 -2.94 5.27 15.35
C LEU A 78 -1.56 5.69 14.89
N ARG A 79 -1.19 6.97 15.07
CA ARG A 79 0.13 7.49 14.68
C ARG A 79 1.27 6.76 15.39
N ALA A 80 1.12 6.47 16.69
CA ALA A 80 2.10 5.70 17.43
C ALA A 80 2.20 4.25 16.92
N ALA A 81 1.06 3.57 16.75
CA ALA A 81 1.03 2.21 16.22
C ALA A 81 1.64 2.11 14.81
N GLN A 82 1.35 3.07 13.94
CA GLN A 82 1.85 3.13 12.56
C GLN A 82 3.34 3.47 12.50
N ARG A 83 3.87 4.28 13.42
CA ARG A 83 5.32 4.47 13.55
C ARG A 83 6.00 3.16 13.92
N THR A 84 5.49 2.48 14.95
CA THR A 84 6.01 1.17 15.36
C THR A 84 5.91 0.15 14.22
N GLU A 85 4.81 0.14 13.45
CA GLU A 85 4.69 -0.75 12.28
C GLU A 85 5.78 -0.48 11.23
N LEU A 86 6.08 0.79 10.95
CA LEU A 86 7.15 1.17 10.02
C LEU A 86 8.54 0.77 10.55
N ASP A 87 8.79 0.96 11.84
CA ASP A 87 10.05 0.56 12.48
C ASP A 87 10.26 -0.95 12.37
N ARG A 88 9.20 -1.74 12.52
CA ARG A 88 9.23 -3.21 12.39
C ARG A 88 9.42 -3.71 10.97
N LEU A 89 9.24 -2.84 9.98
CA LEU A 89 9.51 -3.13 8.57
C LEU A 89 10.92 -2.70 8.14
N ALA A 90 11.69 -2.03 9.01
CA ALA A 90 12.95 -1.39 8.64
C ALA A 90 13.97 -2.36 8.00
N ASP A 91 14.06 -3.58 8.51
CA ASP A 91 15.02 -4.58 8.03
C ASP A 91 14.42 -5.57 7.01
N VAL A 92 13.13 -5.44 6.70
CA VAL A 92 12.48 -6.28 5.69
C VAL A 92 12.80 -5.72 4.30
N PRO A 93 13.44 -6.49 3.39
CA PRO A 93 13.83 -5.98 2.08
C PRO A 93 12.61 -5.90 1.16
N LEU A 94 11.81 -4.85 1.29
CA LEU A 94 10.61 -4.63 0.47
C LEU A 94 10.98 -4.20 -0.95
N LYS A 95 10.44 -4.90 -1.95
CA LYS A 95 10.55 -4.54 -3.37
C LYS A 95 9.45 -3.60 -3.84
N SER A 96 8.24 -3.82 -3.34
CA SER A 96 7.07 -3.04 -3.70
C SER A 96 6.08 -3.01 -2.54
N TRP A 97 5.36 -1.90 -2.45
CA TRP A 97 4.25 -1.68 -1.54
C TRP A 97 3.24 -0.83 -2.29
N THR A 98 2.00 -1.30 -2.45
CA THR A 98 0.96 -0.58 -3.19
C THR A 98 -0.40 -0.83 -2.56
N TYR A 99 -1.35 0.09 -2.78
CA TYR A 99 -2.73 -0.08 -2.35
C TYR A 99 -3.64 0.03 -3.57
N ASP A 100 -4.63 -0.86 -3.67
CA ASP A 100 -5.73 -0.75 -4.63
C ASP A 100 -7.00 -0.41 -3.86
N VAL A 101 -7.62 0.75 -4.11
CA VAL A 101 -8.93 1.08 -3.56
C VAL A 101 -10.00 0.21 -4.24
N LYS A 102 -10.73 -0.58 -3.46
CA LYS A 102 -11.77 -1.49 -3.99
C LYS A 102 -13.15 -0.88 -3.90
N ASP A 103 -13.46 -0.22 -2.78
CA ASP A 103 -14.76 0.39 -2.55
C ASP A 103 -14.65 1.55 -1.55
N ILE A 104 -15.57 2.51 -1.65
CA ILE A 104 -15.74 3.59 -0.68
C ILE A 104 -17.23 3.69 -0.32
N THR A 105 -17.53 3.54 0.95
CA THR A 105 -18.88 3.44 1.51
C THR A 105 -19.06 4.38 2.69
N GLU A 106 -20.29 4.41 3.23
CA GLU A 106 -20.63 5.12 4.48
C GLU A 106 -20.24 6.61 4.47
N GLN A 107 -20.41 7.27 3.32
CA GLN A 107 -20.06 8.69 3.18
C GLN A 107 -21.19 9.61 3.65
N ASP A 108 -20.88 10.54 4.56
CA ASP A 108 -21.82 11.57 5.04
C ASP A 108 -21.32 13.02 4.83
N GLY A 109 -20.21 13.18 4.10
CA GLY A 109 -19.56 14.46 3.82
C GLY A 109 -18.49 14.87 4.83
N GLN A 110 -18.43 14.20 5.99
CA GLN A 110 -17.37 14.35 6.99
C GLN A 110 -16.62 13.03 7.23
N TRP A 111 -17.31 11.90 7.16
CA TRP A 111 -16.77 10.56 7.37
C TRP A 111 -16.93 9.71 6.11
N ALA A 112 -16.04 8.73 5.96
CA ALA A 112 -16.11 7.72 4.92
C ALA A 112 -15.40 6.44 5.39
N THR A 113 -15.85 5.30 4.89
CA THR A 113 -15.18 4.01 5.06
C THR A 113 -14.66 3.55 3.70
N ALA A 114 -13.43 3.06 3.62
CA ALA A 114 -12.87 2.53 2.38
C ALA A 114 -12.32 1.11 2.58
N GLU A 115 -12.61 0.22 1.64
CA GLU A 115 -11.94 -1.08 1.55
C GLU A 115 -10.81 -0.97 0.52
N VAL A 116 -9.61 -1.35 0.96
CA VAL A 116 -8.39 -1.31 0.14
C VAL A 116 -7.67 -2.65 0.17
N GLU A 117 -7.00 -3.01 -0.90
CA GLU A 117 -6.12 -4.16 -0.96
C GLU A 117 -4.66 -3.68 -0.91
N LEU A 118 -3.99 -3.97 0.20
CA LEU A 118 -2.55 -3.79 0.32
C LEU A 118 -1.84 -4.92 -0.43
N ARG A 119 -0.89 -4.57 -1.28
CA ARG A 119 -0.05 -5.51 -2.03
C ARG A 119 1.41 -5.21 -1.78
N TYR A 120 2.20 -6.23 -1.49
CA TYR A 120 3.63 -6.05 -1.27
C TYR A 120 4.45 -7.23 -1.76
N ARG A 121 5.75 -6.99 -1.97
CA ARG A 121 6.73 -8.01 -2.35
C ARG A 121 8.00 -7.84 -1.52
N ILE A 122 8.59 -8.95 -1.14
CA ILE A 122 9.95 -9.03 -0.60
C ILE A 122 10.92 -9.26 -1.76
N ASP A 123 11.94 -8.40 -1.85
CA ASP A 123 12.92 -8.38 -2.93
C ASP A 123 13.71 -9.68 -3.01
N GLY A 124 13.79 -10.26 -4.21
CA GLY A 124 14.50 -11.51 -4.45
C GLY A 124 13.73 -12.79 -4.06
N TYR A 125 12.57 -12.70 -3.40
CA TYR A 125 11.79 -13.86 -2.98
C TYR A 125 10.42 -13.94 -3.68
N ASP A 126 9.69 -12.83 -3.69
CA ASP A 126 8.32 -12.79 -4.20
C ASP A 126 8.26 -12.58 -5.71
N THR A 127 7.80 -13.61 -6.44
CA THR A 127 7.52 -13.50 -7.89
C THR A 127 6.17 -12.83 -8.17
N ALA A 128 5.26 -12.88 -7.21
CA ALA A 128 3.95 -12.23 -7.18
C ALA A 128 3.75 -11.48 -5.85
N PRO A 129 2.92 -10.43 -5.80
CA PRO A 129 2.66 -9.77 -4.53
C PRO A 129 1.78 -10.63 -3.63
N VAL A 130 2.04 -10.60 -2.33
CA VAL A 130 1.02 -10.90 -1.32
C VAL A 130 -0.05 -9.83 -1.42
N ALA A 131 -1.33 -10.20 -1.23
CA ALA A 131 -2.45 -9.28 -1.19
C ALA A 131 -3.23 -9.47 0.11
N THR A 132 -3.45 -8.40 0.87
CA THR A 132 -4.28 -8.43 2.08
C THR A 132 -5.28 -7.28 2.08
N ARG A 133 -6.52 -7.57 2.48
CA ARG A 133 -7.61 -6.59 2.50
C ARG A 133 -7.61 -5.83 3.81
N ARG A 134 -7.80 -4.52 3.71
CA ARG A 134 -7.82 -3.58 4.84
C ARG A 134 -9.04 -2.69 4.74
N VAL A 135 -9.52 -2.26 5.90
CA VAL A 135 -10.59 -1.26 6.03
C VAL A 135 -9.99 -0.03 6.66
N LEU A 136 -10.17 1.10 5.97
CA LEU A 136 -9.76 2.42 6.43
C LEU A 136 -11.00 3.20 6.83
N GLU A 137 -10.94 3.85 7.99
CA GLU A 137 -11.91 4.87 8.37
C GLU A 137 -11.26 6.23 8.15
N LEU A 138 -11.99 7.15 7.53
CA LEU A 138 -11.49 8.43 7.12
C LEU A 138 -12.37 9.56 7.64
N MET A 139 -11.72 10.66 8.01
CA MET A 139 -12.36 11.91 8.41
C MET A 139 -11.87 13.04 7.53
N ARG A 140 -12.79 13.90 7.11
CA ARG A 140 -12.49 15.16 6.47
C ARG A 140 -12.23 16.25 7.50
N ASP A 141 -11.13 16.98 7.34
CA ASP A 141 -10.83 18.22 8.05
C ASP A 141 -10.42 19.29 7.02
N GLY A 142 -11.24 20.34 6.90
CA GLY A 142 -11.16 21.31 5.82
C GLY A 142 -11.34 20.65 4.45
N ASP A 143 -10.35 20.78 3.57
CA ASP A 143 -10.36 20.20 2.23
C ASP A 143 -9.54 18.90 2.12
N ARG A 144 -9.08 18.37 3.26
CA ARG A 144 -8.24 17.17 3.30
C ARG A 144 -8.95 16.03 4.01
N TRP A 145 -8.77 14.83 3.47
CA TRP A 145 -9.16 13.58 4.12
C TRP A 145 -7.96 12.98 4.84
N TYR A 146 -8.21 12.46 6.04
CA TYR A 146 -7.22 11.81 6.89
C TYR A 146 -7.71 10.43 7.29
N ILE A 147 -6.80 9.48 7.36
CA ILE A 147 -7.07 8.16 7.92
C ILE A 147 -7.10 8.28 9.44
N THR A 148 -8.21 7.86 10.04
CA THR A 148 -8.42 7.82 11.50
C THR A 148 -8.33 6.40 12.06
N GLU A 149 -8.56 5.39 11.23
CA GLU A 149 -8.37 3.98 11.58
C GLU A 149 -7.86 3.17 10.38
N ASP A 150 -7.02 2.18 10.64
CA ASP A 150 -6.51 1.21 9.67
C ASP A 150 -6.51 -0.17 10.32
N ARG A 151 -7.37 -1.08 9.83
CA ARG A 151 -7.53 -2.43 10.37
C ARG A 151 -7.64 -3.49 9.28
N PRO A 152 -7.29 -4.77 9.57
CA PRO A 152 -7.58 -5.87 8.66
C PRO A 152 -9.09 -5.96 8.35
N ALA A 153 -9.42 -6.28 7.10
CA ALA A 153 -10.79 -6.61 6.76
C ALA A 153 -11.21 -7.93 7.42
N LYS A 154 -12.51 -8.15 7.57
CA LYS A 154 -13.03 -9.41 8.15
C LYS A 154 -12.52 -10.60 7.33
N GLY A 155 -11.88 -11.55 8.03
CA GLY A 155 -11.31 -12.76 7.45
C GLY A 155 -9.99 -12.55 6.68
N ALA A 156 -9.41 -11.35 6.71
CA ALA A 156 -8.07 -11.12 6.19
C ALA A 156 -7.00 -11.67 7.15
N SER A 157 -5.92 -12.21 6.61
CA SER A 157 -4.72 -12.63 7.34
C SER A 157 -4.02 -11.41 7.96
N GLY A 158 -3.62 -11.56 9.23
CA GLY A 158 -2.71 -10.60 9.87
C GLY A 158 -1.32 -10.66 9.25
N GLN A 159 -0.51 -9.62 9.48
CA GLN A 159 0.86 -9.57 8.99
C GLN A 159 1.85 -9.78 10.14
N LEU A 160 2.99 -10.43 9.88
CA LEU A 160 3.95 -10.79 10.93
C LEU A 160 4.46 -9.56 11.70
N TRP A 161 4.81 -8.47 11.01
CA TRP A 161 5.27 -7.21 11.62
C TRP A 161 4.20 -6.50 12.46
N GLN A 162 2.93 -6.94 12.41
CA GLN A 162 1.89 -6.42 13.29
C GLN A 162 1.91 -7.13 14.66
N GLN A 163 2.63 -8.24 14.79
CA GLN A 163 2.67 -9.08 15.99
C GLN A 163 3.80 -8.68 16.95
N GLY A 164 4.83 -7.97 16.47
CA GLY A 164 5.96 -7.56 17.29
C GLY A 164 7.17 -7.19 16.45
N ASP A 165 8.29 -6.95 17.12
CA ASP A 165 9.54 -6.56 16.45
C ASP A 165 10.07 -7.71 15.62
N VAL A 166 10.40 -7.40 14.35
CA VAL A 166 10.77 -8.39 13.35
C VAL A 166 12.28 -8.52 13.30
N GLU A 167 12.76 -9.72 13.57
CA GLU A 167 14.13 -10.16 13.33
C GLU A 167 14.21 -10.79 11.93
N VAL A 168 15.23 -10.44 11.15
CA VAL A 168 15.39 -10.88 9.76
C VAL A 168 16.71 -11.64 9.59
N VAL A 169 16.62 -12.91 9.20
CA VAL A 169 17.80 -13.72 8.85
C VAL A 169 17.72 -14.17 7.40
N GLN A 170 18.75 -13.85 6.62
CA GLN A 170 18.88 -14.32 5.24
C GLN A 170 19.76 -15.56 5.18
N GLY A 171 19.27 -16.59 4.49
CA GLY A 171 20.02 -17.79 4.11
C GLY A 171 20.39 -17.76 2.63
N ALA A 172 21.05 -18.83 2.16
CA ALA A 172 21.43 -19.00 0.77
C ALA A 172 20.20 -19.15 -0.15
N HIS A 173 19.10 -19.71 0.34
CA HIS A 173 17.83 -19.93 -0.38
C HIS A 173 16.62 -19.33 0.34
N SER A 174 16.80 -18.75 1.53
CA SER A 174 15.68 -18.35 2.40
C SER A 174 15.81 -16.92 2.93
N ILE A 175 14.67 -16.36 3.33
CA ILE A 175 14.57 -15.26 4.29
C ILE A 175 13.63 -15.70 5.40
N VAL A 176 14.11 -15.64 6.63
CA VAL A 176 13.36 -16.01 7.82
C VAL A 176 13.04 -14.73 8.58
N LEU A 177 11.74 -14.47 8.74
CA LEU A 177 11.22 -13.35 9.52
C LEU A 177 10.64 -13.89 10.82
N GLY A 178 11.16 -13.44 11.96
CA GLY A 178 10.72 -13.91 13.28
C GLY A 178 10.24 -12.79 14.19
N VAL A 179 9.26 -13.08 15.04
CA VAL A 179 8.80 -12.17 16.10
C VAL A 179 8.94 -12.86 17.46
N GLY A 180 9.61 -12.19 18.41
CA GLY A 180 9.85 -12.77 19.73
C GLY A 180 10.79 -13.98 19.70
N ARG A 181 11.67 -14.05 18.69
CA ARG A 181 12.60 -15.15 18.42
C ARG A 181 14.03 -14.62 18.41
N GLY A 182 14.97 -15.45 18.85
CA GLY A 182 16.39 -15.10 18.81
C GLY A 182 16.98 -15.34 17.42
N GLU A 183 17.95 -14.52 17.03
CA GLU A 183 18.67 -14.62 15.75
C GLU A 183 19.27 -16.04 15.52
N GLU A 184 19.77 -16.69 16.57
CA GLU A 184 20.31 -18.07 16.50
C GLU A 184 19.25 -19.10 16.10
N GLU A 185 18.04 -19.01 16.67
CA GLU A 185 16.90 -19.89 16.32
C GLU A 185 16.51 -19.70 14.85
N LEU A 186 16.40 -18.45 14.40
CA LEU A 186 16.06 -18.14 13.01
C LEU A 186 17.14 -18.58 12.03
N ARG A 187 18.42 -18.50 12.42
CA ARG A 187 19.53 -19.00 11.61
C ARG A 187 19.52 -20.51 11.44
N GLN A 188 19.22 -21.25 12.50
CA GLN A 188 19.07 -22.71 12.41
C GLN A 188 17.93 -23.11 11.45
N ILE A 189 16.83 -22.34 11.44
CA ILE A 189 15.74 -22.52 10.48
C ILE A 189 16.23 -22.21 9.06
N ALA A 190 16.94 -21.09 8.85
CA ALA A 190 17.49 -20.72 7.54
C ALA A 190 18.45 -21.80 6.99
N ASP A 191 19.37 -22.29 7.82
CA ASP A 191 20.30 -23.37 7.48
C ASP A 191 19.56 -24.67 7.11
N THR A 192 18.44 -24.95 7.78
CA THR A 192 17.59 -26.11 7.47
C THR A 192 16.94 -25.97 6.10
N VAL A 193 16.43 -24.77 5.77
CA VAL A 193 15.88 -24.49 4.43
C VAL A 193 16.96 -24.59 3.35
N ASP A 194 18.16 -24.10 3.63
CA ASP A 194 19.28 -24.16 2.68
C ASP A 194 19.70 -25.60 2.35
N LEU A 195 19.46 -26.55 3.25
CA LEU A 195 19.61 -27.99 3.01
C LEU A 195 18.40 -28.64 2.33
N ALA A 196 17.21 -28.06 2.49
CA ALA A 196 15.96 -28.57 1.95
C ALA A 196 15.80 -28.20 0.47
N VAL A 197 16.08 -26.95 0.09
CA VAL A 197 15.84 -26.43 -1.27
C VAL A 197 16.55 -27.22 -2.38
N PRO A 198 17.84 -27.62 -2.23
CA PRO A 198 18.48 -28.50 -3.20
C PRO A 198 17.81 -29.88 -3.27
N ALA A 199 17.44 -30.47 -2.13
CA ALA A 199 16.79 -31.78 -2.08
C ALA A 199 15.40 -31.76 -2.75
N VAL A 200 14.62 -30.70 -2.53
CA VAL A 200 13.36 -30.47 -3.24
C VAL A 200 13.63 -30.31 -4.73
N SER A 201 14.64 -29.52 -5.12
CA SER A 201 14.96 -29.28 -6.54
C SER A 201 15.37 -30.54 -7.28
N ASP A 202 16.09 -31.46 -6.63
CA ASP A 202 16.46 -32.76 -7.21
C ASP A 202 15.25 -33.68 -7.41
N ALA A 203 14.25 -33.57 -6.53
CA ALA A 203 13.03 -34.39 -6.59
C ALA A 203 11.92 -33.75 -7.45
N TRP A 204 11.93 -32.43 -7.62
CA TRP A 204 10.87 -31.69 -8.29
C TRP A 204 11.12 -31.58 -9.80
N PRO A 205 10.22 -32.09 -10.65
CA PRO A 205 10.48 -32.21 -12.08
C PRO A 205 10.43 -30.88 -12.86
N ARG A 206 10.06 -29.78 -12.20
CA ARG A 206 9.88 -28.46 -12.82
C ARG A 206 10.83 -27.44 -12.19
N SER A 207 11.33 -26.51 -12.99
CA SER A 207 12.03 -25.34 -12.48
C SER A 207 11.11 -24.50 -11.58
N TRP A 208 11.64 -23.98 -10.49
CA TRP A 208 10.95 -23.11 -9.54
C TRP A 208 11.95 -22.07 -8.99
N ASN A 209 11.47 -21.09 -8.20
CA ASN A 209 12.29 -19.93 -7.81
C ASN A 209 13.45 -20.27 -6.87
N GLN A 210 13.41 -21.40 -6.16
CA GLN A 210 14.39 -21.82 -5.14
C GLN A 210 14.63 -20.74 -4.06
N ARG A 211 13.61 -19.91 -3.79
CA ARG A 211 13.63 -18.80 -2.85
C ARG A 211 12.41 -18.89 -1.95
N VAL A 212 12.64 -19.08 -0.65
CA VAL A 212 11.61 -19.38 0.34
C VAL A 212 11.51 -18.25 1.36
N VAL A 213 10.28 -17.82 1.67
CA VAL A 213 10.00 -16.92 2.80
C VAL A 213 9.44 -17.74 3.94
N VAL A 214 10.11 -17.69 5.09
CA VAL A 214 9.68 -18.38 6.31
C VAL A 214 9.24 -17.37 7.36
N LEU A 215 8.06 -17.56 7.94
CA LEU A 215 7.53 -16.73 9.02
C LEU A 215 7.54 -17.53 10.33
N VAL A 216 8.12 -16.95 11.39
CA VAL A 216 8.26 -17.59 12.70
C VAL A 216 7.61 -16.69 13.77
N PRO A 217 6.30 -16.85 14.01
CA PRO A 217 5.61 -16.10 15.06
C PRO A 217 6.07 -16.50 16.47
N ASP A 218 5.65 -15.73 17.47
CA ASP A 218 5.98 -15.99 18.88
C ASP A 218 5.17 -17.14 19.50
N SER A 219 4.05 -17.51 18.89
CA SER A 219 3.07 -18.44 19.48
C SER A 219 2.17 -19.08 18.41
N VAL A 220 1.43 -20.12 18.80
CA VAL A 220 0.42 -20.77 17.95
C VAL A 220 -0.76 -19.83 17.71
N GLU A 221 -1.10 -19.00 18.67
CA GLU A 221 -2.11 -17.96 18.56
C GLU A 221 -1.73 -16.93 17.48
N SER A 222 -0.48 -16.46 17.50
CA SER A 222 0.06 -15.55 16.48
C SER A 222 0.14 -16.21 15.10
N MET A 223 0.55 -17.49 15.03
CA MET A 223 0.48 -18.28 13.79
C MET A 223 -0.94 -18.33 13.22
N ALA A 224 -1.92 -18.59 14.08
CA ALA A 224 -3.33 -18.66 13.68
C ALA A 224 -3.84 -17.32 13.11
N GLY A 225 -3.36 -16.20 13.67
CA GLY A 225 -3.61 -14.85 13.16
C GLY A 225 -3.06 -14.62 11.74
N LEU A 226 -1.88 -15.16 11.42
CA LEU A 226 -1.32 -15.11 10.06
C LEU A 226 -2.12 -15.98 9.09
N LEU A 227 -2.70 -17.08 9.58
CA LEU A 227 -3.47 -18.03 8.78
C LEU A 227 -4.98 -17.69 8.70
N GLY A 228 -5.42 -16.59 9.33
CA GLY A 228 -6.82 -16.19 9.37
C GLY A 228 -7.77 -17.25 9.95
N SER A 229 -7.27 -18.12 10.82
CA SER A 229 -7.96 -19.33 11.27
C SER A 229 -7.82 -19.54 12.79
N PRO A 230 -8.66 -20.39 13.43
CA PRO A 230 -8.56 -20.64 14.87
C PRO A 230 -7.27 -21.39 15.27
N SER A 231 -6.68 -21.06 16.42
CA SER A 231 -5.41 -21.68 16.87
C SER A 231 -5.49 -23.18 17.14
N THR A 232 -6.69 -23.69 17.46
CA THR A 232 -6.94 -25.12 17.64
C THR A 232 -6.64 -25.96 16.40
N SER A 233 -6.72 -25.35 15.20
CA SER A 233 -6.45 -26.04 13.94
C SER A 233 -4.97 -26.36 13.73
N TYR A 234 -4.06 -25.72 14.47
CA TYR A 234 -2.62 -25.79 14.24
C TYR A 234 -1.83 -26.38 15.40
N ARG A 235 -2.50 -26.81 16.48
CA ARG A 235 -1.84 -27.50 17.59
C ARG A 235 -1.27 -28.83 17.08
N GLY A 236 0.05 -28.98 17.18
CA GLY A 236 0.76 -30.18 16.73
C GLY A 236 1.11 -30.19 15.23
N ILE A 237 0.75 -29.15 14.47
CA ILE A 237 1.22 -28.95 13.10
C ILE A 237 2.50 -28.12 13.18
N ALA A 238 3.62 -28.66 12.69
CA ALA A 238 4.94 -28.06 12.86
C ALA A 238 5.22 -26.88 11.92
N ALA A 239 4.66 -26.90 10.71
CA ALA A 239 4.71 -25.79 9.76
C ALA A 239 3.54 -25.90 8.77
N VAL A 240 3.23 -24.80 8.08
CA VAL A 240 2.20 -24.74 7.03
C VAL A 240 2.68 -23.84 5.90
N THR A 241 2.66 -24.34 4.66
CA THR A 241 2.79 -23.51 3.46
C THR A 241 1.45 -22.89 3.09
N THR A 242 1.38 -21.56 3.07
CA THR A 242 0.26 -20.84 2.48
C THR A 242 0.58 -20.44 1.06
N GLY A 243 -0.45 -20.50 0.21
CA GLY A 243 -0.44 -19.84 -1.06
C GLY A 243 -1.33 -18.62 -1.06
N GLU A 244 -0.76 -17.41 -0.93
CA GLU A 244 -1.53 -16.17 -1.09
C GLU A 244 -1.87 -15.97 -2.57
N VAL A 245 -3.16 -16.13 -2.91
CA VAL A 245 -3.67 -16.09 -4.28
C VAL A 245 -3.76 -14.64 -4.76
N GLY A 246 -2.81 -14.22 -5.59
CA GLY A 246 -2.86 -12.91 -6.25
C GLY A 246 -3.84 -12.87 -7.43
N GLY A 247 -5.12 -12.53 -7.19
CA GLY A 247 -6.07 -12.01 -8.20
C GLY A 247 -6.47 -12.92 -9.39
N THR A 248 -7.62 -12.62 -10.01
CA THR A 248 -8.28 -13.43 -11.04
C THR A 248 -7.62 -13.31 -12.42
N GLY A 249 -6.64 -14.17 -12.70
CA GLY A 249 -6.04 -14.39 -14.03
C GLY A 249 -5.57 -15.84 -14.19
N GLU A 250 -5.45 -16.33 -15.43
CA GLU A 250 -5.02 -17.71 -15.72
C GLU A 250 -3.63 -17.97 -15.11
N SER A 251 -3.63 -18.74 -14.01
CA SER A 251 -2.54 -19.01 -13.07
C SER A 251 -2.07 -17.79 -12.25
N PRO A 252 -2.71 -17.50 -11.09
CA PRO A 252 -2.14 -16.55 -10.14
C PRO A 252 -0.79 -17.08 -9.68
N ALA A 253 0.27 -16.33 -9.93
CA ALA A 253 1.54 -16.57 -9.26
C ALA A 253 1.32 -16.31 -7.77
N ILE A 254 1.77 -17.27 -6.95
CA ILE A 254 1.45 -17.34 -5.54
C ILE A 254 2.66 -16.83 -4.76
N ALA A 255 2.43 -15.93 -3.80
CA ALA A 255 3.46 -15.54 -2.85
C ALA A 255 3.43 -16.53 -1.69
N ASP A 256 4.15 -17.64 -1.84
CA ASP A 256 4.14 -18.70 -0.85
C ASP A 256 4.83 -18.26 0.45
N ARG A 257 4.29 -18.67 1.60
CA ARG A 257 4.89 -18.47 2.92
C ARG A 257 4.91 -19.80 3.66
N VAL A 258 6.07 -20.19 4.16
CA VAL A 258 6.16 -21.28 5.14
C VAL A 258 6.03 -20.68 6.52
N ILE A 259 4.95 -20.97 7.24
CA ILE A 259 4.74 -20.48 8.60
C ILE A 259 5.07 -21.59 9.59
N VAL A 260 6.11 -21.37 10.40
CA VAL A 260 6.58 -22.35 11.38
C VAL A 260 5.79 -22.21 12.67
N ASN A 261 5.28 -23.32 13.20
CA ASN A 261 4.74 -23.37 14.54
C ASN A 261 5.92 -23.47 15.53
N PRO A 262 6.23 -22.42 16.30
CA PRO A 262 7.43 -22.42 17.12
C PRO A 262 7.41 -23.49 18.21
N GLN A 263 6.22 -23.85 18.72
CA GLN A 263 6.09 -24.83 19.80
C GLN A 263 6.23 -26.26 19.26
N ALA A 264 5.51 -26.60 18.19
CA ALA A 264 5.56 -27.95 17.63
C ALA A 264 6.90 -28.23 16.93
N TYR A 265 7.41 -27.26 16.16
CA TYR A 265 8.67 -27.42 15.43
C TYR A 265 9.89 -27.58 16.36
N ALA A 266 9.91 -26.89 17.50
CA ALA A 266 10.99 -27.00 18.48
C ALA A 266 11.03 -28.37 19.19
N THR A 267 9.93 -29.14 19.19
CA THR A 267 9.93 -30.51 19.74
C THR A 267 10.55 -31.55 18.81
N LEU A 268 10.76 -31.19 17.54
CA LEU A 268 11.39 -32.06 16.56
C LEU A 268 12.92 -32.00 16.71
N GLY A 269 13.58 -33.15 16.55
CA GLY A 269 15.02 -33.16 16.32
C GLY A 269 15.38 -32.65 14.91
N SER A 270 16.65 -32.34 14.67
CA SER A 270 17.14 -31.78 13.40
C SER A 270 16.69 -32.56 12.15
N PHE A 271 16.63 -33.89 12.22
CA PHE A 271 16.11 -34.72 11.14
C PHE A 271 14.62 -34.48 10.87
N GLY A 272 13.80 -34.40 11.91
CA GLY A 272 12.35 -34.13 11.77
C GLY A 272 12.09 -32.71 11.26
N GLN A 273 12.84 -31.74 11.77
CA GLN A 273 12.82 -30.35 11.31
C GLN A 273 13.12 -30.24 9.81
N ARG A 274 14.14 -30.97 9.34
CA ARG A 274 14.47 -31.04 7.91
C ARG A 274 13.37 -31.70 7.09
N ILE A 275 12.80 -32.81 7.55
CA ILE A 275 11.67 -33.45 6.84
C ILE A 275 10.52 -32.48 6.69
N VAL A 276 10.13 -31.78 7.76
CA VAL A 276 9.02 -30.83 7.74
C VAL A 276 9.30 -29.70 6.75
N LEU A 277 10.44 -29.01 6.83
CA LEU A 277 10.74 -27.89 5.89
C LEU A 277 11.07 -28.33 4.47
N THR A 278 11.35 -29.62 4.24
CA THR A 278 11.45 -30.17 2.87
C THR A 278 10.09 -30.52 2.29
N HIS A 279 9.12 -30.85 3.16
CA HIS A 279 7.75 -31.14 2.78
C HIS A 279 6.95 -29.87 2.48
N GLU A 280 7.07 -28.88 3.36
CA GLU A 280 6.48 -27.53 3.17
C GLU A 280 7.11 -26.79 1.98
#